data_AF-A0A7V9Q2L1-F1
#
_entry.id   AF-A0A7V9Q2L1-F1
#
_cell.length_a   1.000
_cell.length_b   1.000
_cell.length_c   1.000
_cell.angle_alpha   90.00
_cell.angle_beta   90.00
_cell.angle_gamma   90.00
#
_symmetry.space_group_name_H-M   'P 1'
#
loop_
_entity.id
_entity.type
_entity.pdbx_description
1 polymer ?
#
loop_
_entity_poly.entity_id
_entity_poly.type
_entity_poly.pdbx_seq_one_letter_code
_entity_poly.pdbx_strand_id
1 'polypeptide(L)' 'MRLTIVRPGHLTDQPGTGLVTLGASVGSGDIPRGNVASVIAAALDQTATIGQTFEVVGGATPIEAALASI' A
#
# COMPACT_ATOMS: atom_id res chain seq x y z
N MET A 1 15.62 13.08 -8.01
CA MET A 1 14.35 13.26 -7.28
C MET A 1 14.10 11.97 -6.50
N ARG A 2 13.80 12.02 -5.20
CA ARG A 2 13.46 10.82 -4.40
C ARG A 2 11.95 10.74 -4.30
N LEU A 3 11.39 9.58 -4.62
CA LEU A 3 9.95 9.36 -4.83
C LEU A 3 9.54 8.07 -4.13
N THR A 4 8.29 8.00 -3.69
CA THR A 4 7.64 6.74 -3.31
C THR A 4 6.49 6.54 -4.28
N ILE A 5 6.54 5.46 -5.05
CA ILE A 5 5.53 5.16 -6.07
C ILE A 5 4.66 4.00 -5.56
N VAL A 6 3.40 4.30 -5.26
CA VAL A 6 2.39 3.31 -4.85
C VAL A 6 1.56 2.95 -6.08
N ARG A 7 1.53 1.66 -6.45
CA ARG A 7 0.75 1.13 -7.58
C ARG A 7 -0.42 0.29 -7.07
N PRO A 8 -1.59 0.91 -6.80
CA PRO A 8 -2.73 0.15 -6.31
C PRO A 8 -3.30 -0.78 -7.39
N GLY A 9 -3.91 -1.87 -6.93
CA GLY A 9 -4.77 -2.72 -7.75
C GLY A 9 -6.09 -2.03 -8.12
N HIS A 10 -7.12 -2.83 -8.41
CA HIS A 10 -8.42 -2.30 -8.83
C HIS A 10 -9.12 -1.57 -7.67
N LEU A 11 -9.45 -0.29 -7.88
CA LEU A 11 -9.99 0.57 -6.81
C LEU A 11 -11.47 0.30 -6.57
N THR A 12 -11.85 0.14 -5.30
CA THR A 12 -13.24 -0.04 -4.88
C THR A 12 -13.69 1.01 -3.86
N ASP A 13 -15.01 1.22 -3.75
CA ASP A 13 -15.64 2.13 -2.78
C ASP A 13 -16.11 1.44 -1.49
N GLN A 14 -15.64 0.21 -1.24
CA GLN A 14 -15.91 -0.45 0.02
C GLN A 14 -15.20 0.26 1.19
N PRO A 15 -15.67 0.07 2.43
CA PRO A 15 -14.96 0.58 3.60
C PRO A 15 -13.52 0.06 3.67
N GLY A 16 -12.60 0.91 4.14
CA GLY A 16 -11.22 0.51 4.39
C GLY A 16 -11.13 -0.53 5.51
N THR A 17 -10.33 -1.57 5.29
CA THR A 17 -10.09 -2.65 6.26
C THR A 17 -8.84 -2.44 7.11
N GLY A 18 -7.92 -1.55 6.69
CA GLY A 18 -6.60 -1.39 7.31
C GLY A 18 -5.63 -2.55 7.05
N LEU A 19 -6.02 -3.51 6.21
CA LEU A 19 -5.23 -4.71 5.87
C LEU A 19 -4.92 -4.73 4.36
N VAL A 20 -3.65 -5.01 4.04
CA VAL A 20 -3.12 -5.00 2.67
C VAL A 20 -2.11 -6.13 2.46
N THR A 21 -1.81 -6.40 1.20
CA THR A 21 -0.61 -7.10 0.77
C THR A 21 0.15 -6.16 -0.14
N LEU A 22 1.47 -6.01 0.08
CA LEU A 22 2.33 -5.17 -0.75
C LEU A 22 3.64 -5.87 -1.09
N GLY A 23 4.31 -5.37 -2.13
CA GLY A 23 5.60 -5.89 -2.60
C GLY A 23 5.94 -5.37 -3.99
N ALA A 24 7.10 -5.76 -4.52
CA ALA A 24 7.49 -5.40 -5.89
C ALA A 24 6.49 -5.90 -6.94
N SER A 25 5.89 -7.07 -6.71
CA SER A 25 4.73 -7.57 -7.43
C SER A 25 3.84 -8.40 -6.51
N VAL A 26 2.53 -8.13 -6.52
CA VAL A 26 1.55 -8.84 -5.67
C VAL A 26 0.40 -9.47 -6.47
N GLY A 27 0.40 -9.30 -7.79
CA GLY A 27 -0.64 -9.81 -8.68
C GLY A 27 -1.91 -8.96 -8.67
N SER A 28 -2.96 -9.46 -9.34
CA SER A 28 -4.24 -8.77 -9.43
C SER A 28 -5.02 -8.86 -8.12
N GLY A 29 -5.63 -7.76 -7.70
CA GLY A 29 -6.50 -7.72 -6.55
C GLY A 29 -7.23 -6.38 -6.44
N ASP A 30 -8.33 -6.39 -5.70
CA ASP A 30 -9.10 -5.21 -5.39
C ASP A 30 -8.54 -4.52 -4.14
N ILE A 31 -8.67 -3.20 -4.06
CA ILE A 31 -8.33 -2.43 -2.86
C ILE A 31 -9.32 -1.28 -2.63
N PRO A 32 -9.87 -1.15 -1.41
CA PRO A 32 -10.64 0.02 -1.03
C PRO A 32 -9.83 1.31 -1.17
N ARG A 33 -10.42 2.36 -1.74
CA ARG A 33 -9.79 3.71 -1.81
C ARG A 33 -9.35 4.20 -0.42
N GLY A 34 -10.11 3.85 0.63
CA GLY A 34 -9.75 4.15 2.02
C GLY A 34 -8.42 3.51 2.44
N ASN A 35 -8.16 2.25 2.05
CA ASN A 35 -6.88 1.60 2.34
C ASN A 35 -5.73 2.24 1.56
N VAL A 36 -5.94 2.63 0.31
CA VAL A 36 -4.92 3.35 -0.49
C VAL A 36 -4.54 4.67 0.19
N ALA A 37 -5.53 5.45 0.64
CA ALA A 37 -5.28 6.69 1.38
C ALA A 37 -4.46 6.44 2.66
N SER A 38 -4.80 5.41 3.43
CA SER A 38 -4.07 5.02 4.63
C SER A 38 -2.63 4.57 4.34
N VAL A 39 -2.40 3.83 3.24
CA VAL A 39 -1.05 3.44 2.80
C VAL A 39 -0.22 4.67 2.44
N ILE A 40 -0.79 5.61 1.68
CA ILE A 40 -0.11 6.85 1.30
C ILE A 40 0.26 7.66 2.55
N ALA A 41 -0.68 7.82 3.49
CA ALA A 41 -0.45 8.55 4.74
C ALA A 41 0.67 7.89 5.56
N ALA A 42 0.60 6.58 5.79
CA ALA A 42 1.61 5.85 6.57
C ALA A 42 2.99 5.80 5.89
N ALA A 43 3.06 5.86 4.55
CA ALA A 43 4.33 5.91 3.83
C ALA A 43 5.10 7.22 4.06
N LEU A 44 4.41 8.32 4.39
CA LEU A 44 5.07 9.61 4.69
C LEU A 44 5.97 9.52 5.93
N ASP A 45 5.61 8.67 6.89
CA ASP A 45 6.35 8.47 8.14
C ASP A 45 7.38 7.34 8.06
N GLN A 46 7.45 6.64 6.92
CA GLN A 46 8.33 5.47 6.71
C GLN A 46 9.45 5.77 5.72
N THR A 47 10.64 6.08 6.24
CA THR A 47 11.83 6.39 5.44
C THR A 47 12.30 5.24 4.56
N ALA A 48 11.97 3.98 4.91
CA ALA A 48 12.25 2.80 4.10
C ALA A 48 11.57 2.85 2.72
N THR A 49 10.46 3.60 2.59
CA THR A 49 9.72 3.71 1.33
C THR A 49 10.34 4.71 0.35
N ILE A 50 11.37 5.46 0.75
CA ILE A 50 12.00 6.48 -0.08
C ILE A 50 12.75 5.83 -1.24
N GLY A 51 12.40 6.19 -2.47
CA GLY A 51 12.99 5.62 -3.68
C GLY A 51 12.36 4.30 -4.10
N GLN A 52 11.33 3.83 -3.39
CA GLN A 52 10.69 2.55 -3.65
C GLN A 52 9.50 2.69 -4.60
N THR A 53 9.29 1.63 -5.38
CA THR A 53 8.08 1.41 -6.16
C THR A 53 7.51 0.06 -5.75
N PHE A 54 6.25 0.04 -5.31
CA PHE A 54 5.59 -1.19 -4.89
C PHE A 54 4.13 -1.23 -5.30
N GLU A 55 3.63 -2.44 -5.50
CA GLU A 55 2.23 -2.73 -5.74
C GLU A 55 1.51 -2.96 -4.41
N VAL A 56 0.20 -2.63 -4.37
CA VAL A 56 -0.61 -2.82 -3.17
C VAL A 56 -2.04 -3.26 -3.52
N VAL A 57 -2.51 -4.30 -2.85
CA VAL A 57 -3.87 -4.86 -2.97
C VAL A 57 -4.45 -5.15 -1.59
N GLY A 58 -5.76 -5.41 -1.51
CA GLY A 58 -6.38 -5.91 -0.28
C GLY A 58 -5.74 -7.22 0.17
N GLY A 59 -5.56 -7.38 1.49
CA GLY A 59 -4.83 -8.52 2.05
C GLY A 59 -5.10 -8.72 3.52
N ALA A 60 -4.14 -9.35 4.21
CA ALA A 60 -4.27 -9.74 5.61
C ALA A 60 -3.28 -9.04 6.55
N THR A 61 -2.31 -8.28 6.01
CA THR A 61 -1.26 -7.65 6.82
C THR A 61 -1.63 -6.22 7.16
N PRO A 62 -1.53 -5.79 8.43
CA PRO A 62 -1.71 -4.38 8.80
C PRO A 62 -0.79 -3.45 8.00
N ILE A 63 -1.31 -2.29 7.57
CA ILE A 63 -0.59 -1.36 6.69
C ILE A 63 0.81 -1.00 7.20
N GLU A 64 0.95 -0.65 8.48
CA GLU A 64 2.25 -0.27 9.04
C GLU A 64 3.26 -1.43 9.03
N ALA A 65 2.80 -2.63 9.40
CA ALA A 65 3.63 -3.83 9.37
C ALA A 65 4.05 -4.20 7.94
N ALA A 66 3.13 -4.01 6.99
CA ALA A 66 3.41 -4.24 5.58
C ALA A 66 4.48 -3.25 5.07
N LEU A 67 4.35 -1.96 5.36
CA LEU A 67 5.32 -0.93 4.95
C LEU A 67 6.70 -1.11 5.60
N ALA A 68 6.76 -1.59 6.84
CA ALA A 68 8.00 -1.89 7.54
C ALA A 68 8.77 -3.09 6.92
N SER A 69 8.14 -3.85 6.03
CA SER A 69 8.74 -4.99 5.32
C SER A 69 9.21 -4.67 3.90
N ILE A 70 9.15 -3.40 3.48
CA ILE A 70 9.63 -2.90 2.18
C ILE A 70 11.15 -2.76 2.18
#